data_AF-M0QC46-F1
#
_entry.id   AF-M0QC46-F1
#
_cell.length_a   1.000
_cell.length_b   1.000
_cell.length_c   1.000
_cell.angle_alpha   90.00
_cell.angle_beta   90.00
_cell.angle_gamma   90.00
#
_symmetry.space_group_name_H-M   'P 1'
#
loop_
_entity.id
_entity.type
_entity.pdbx_description
1 polymer ?
#
loop_
_entity_poly.entity_id
_entity_poly.type
_entity_poly.pdbx_seq_one_letter_code
_entity_poly.pdbx_strand_id
1 'polypeptide(L)'
;MADGTINYNFAGIQTLSGDLNNHFKRLGDLSDELKRTVEGLKGSWDSGASVSYQESQNNWDRVFMEAREQLLGLGKGVGNAGDLMRETDTRIGRMYSA
;
A
#
# COMPACT_ATOMS: atom_id res chain seq x y z
N MET A 1 -12.48 -35.56 12.66
CA MET A 1 -11.67 -34.99 11.57
C MET A 1 -11.59 -33.51 11.85
N ALA A 2 -10.40 -33.01 12.19
CA ALA A 2 -10.25 -31.61 12.56
C ALA A 2 -10.49 -30.78 11.30
N ASP A 3 -11.55 -29.98 11.34
CA ASP A 3 -11.89 -28.97 10.35
C ASP A 3 -10.75 -27.93 10.33
N GLY A 4 -9.71 -28.23 9.55
CA GLY A 4 -8.55 -27.38 9.32
C GLY A 4 -8.89 -26.24 8.34
N THR A 5 -10.09 -25.69 8.41
CA THR A 5 -10.45 -24.52 7.63
C THR A 5 -9.68 -23.34 8.20
N ILE A 6 -8.50 -23.07 7.62
CA ILE A 6 -7.79 -21.84 7.90
C ILE A 6 -8.65 -20.71 7.32
N ASN A 7 -9.42 -20.05 8.20
CA ASN A 7 -10.28 -18.93 7.85
C ASN A 7 -9.41 -17.72 7.47
N TYR A 8 -9.16 -17.56 6.17
CA TYR A 8 -8.49 -16.38 5.64
C TYR A 8 -9.51 -15.41 5.04
N ASN A 9 -9.56 -14.20 5.60
CA ASN A 9 -10.42 -13.13 5.11
C ASN A 9 -9.80 -12.44 3.86
N PHE A 10 -9.69 -13.16 2.76
CA PHE A 10 -9.12 -12.64 1.51
C PHE A 10 -9.87 -11.40 1.00
N ALA A 11 -11.20 -11.41 1.09
CA ALA A 11 -12.04 -10.27 0.72
C ALA A 11 -11.71 -9.02 1.56
N GLY A 12 -11.49 -9.20 2.87
CA GLY A 12 -11.07 -8.13 3.78
C GLY A 12 -9.68 -7.60 3.44
N ILE A 13 -8.74 -8.45 3.05
CA ILE A 13 -7.39 -8.01 2.68
C ILE A 13 -7.39 -7.30 1.31
N GLN A 14 -8.19 -7.77 0.35
CA GLN A 14 -8.36 -7.08 -0.94
C GLN A 14 -9.00 -5.70 -0.76
N THR A 15 -10.01 -5.61 0.10
CA THR A 15 -10.64 -4.35 0.49
C THR A 15 -9.62 -3.42 1.14
N LEU A 16 -8.90 -3.90 2.15
CA LEU A 16 -7.85 -3.16 2.84
C LEU A 16 -6.76 -2.66 1.87
N SER A 17 -6.34 -3.49 0.91
CA SER A 17 -5.35 -3.08 -0.10
C SER A 17 -5.89 -1.99 -1.03
N GLY A 18 -7.16 -2.07 -1.43
CA GLY A 18 -7.84 -1.01 -2.19
C GLY A 18 -7.93 0.29 -1.40
N ASP A 19 -8.37 0.22 -0.15
CA ASP A 19 -8.49 1.36 0.76
C ASP A 19 -7.12 2.00 1.02
N LEU A 20 -6.09 1.19 1.27
CA LEU A 20 -4.73 1.68 1.44
C LEU A 20 -4.22 2.37 0.18
N ASN A 21 -4.43 1.82 -1.01
CA ASN A 21 -4.07 2.51 -2.26
C ASN A 21 -4.77 3.88 -2.39
N ASN A 22 -6.05 3.98 -2.02
CA ASN A 22 -6.79 5.24 -2.02
C ASN A 22 -6.22 6.25 -1.00
N HIS A 23 -5.89 5.79 0.21
CA HIS A 23 -5.24 6.62 1.23
C HIS A 23 -3.87 7.13 0.76
N PHE A 24 -3.08 6.26 0.12
CA PHE A 24 -1.77 6.64 -0.42
C PHE A 24 -1.88 7.68 -1.53
N LYS A 25 -2.85 7.53 -2.45
CA LYS A 25 -3.11 8.53 -3.47
C LYS A 25 -3.43 9.89 -2.85
N ARG A 26 -4.33 9.90 -1.87
CA ARG A 26 -4.73 11.12 -1.16
C ARG A 26 -3.57 11.76 -0.40
N LEU A 27 -2.69 10.96 0.18
CA LEU A 27 -1.48 11.44 0.86
C LEU A 27 -0.48 12.06 -0.13
N GLY A 28 -0.35 11.48 -1.33
CA GLY A 28 0.42 12.07 -2.43
C GLY A 28 -0.13 13.42 -2.87
N ASP A 29 -1.44 13.52 -3.07
CA ASP A 29 -2.10 14.78 -3.46
C ASP A 29 -1.87 15.89 -2.41
N LEU A 30 -1.95 15.56 -1.12
CA LEU A 30 -1.66 16.46 0.00
C LEU A 30 -0.18 16.90 0.04
N SER A 31 0.75 16.00 -0.29
CA SER A 31 2.18 16.31 -0.37
C SER A 31 2.46 17.30 -1.51
N ASP A 32 1.83 17.10 -2.67
CA ASP A 32 1.94 18.02 -3.81
C ASP A 32 1.32 19.39 -3.52
N GLU A 33 0.19 19.43 -2.80
CA GLU A 33 -0.43 20.68 -2.34
C GLU A 33 0.49 21.43 -1.36
N LEU A 34 1.11 20.72 -0.42
CA LEU A 34 2.07 21.29 0.52
C LEU A 34 3.28 21.88 -0.22
N LYS A 35 3.85 21.14 -1.19
CA LYS A 35 4.96 21.60 -2.04
C LYS A 35 4.62 22.91 -2.74
N ARG A 36 3.45 23.00 -3.37
CA ARG A 36 3.00 24.23 -4.06
C ARG A 36 2.82 25.40 -3.11
N THR A 37 2.24 25.15 -1.95
CA THR A 37 2.02 26.19 -0.92
C THR A 37 3.36 26.75 -0.44
N VAL A 38 4.32 25.86 -0.19
CA VAL A 38 5.69 26.17 0.20
C VAL A 38 6.42 26.96 -0.89
N GLU A 39 6.32 26.55 -2.16
CA GLU A 39 6.92 27.28 -3.27
C GLU A 39 6.36 28.70 -3.42
N GLY A 40 5.05 28.90 -3.17
CA GLY A 40 4.45 30.23 -3.14
C GLY A 40 4.97 31.11 -2.00
N LEU A 41 5.42 30.50 -0.89
CA LEU A 41 5.97 31.20 0.28
C LEU A 41 7.48 31.50 0.16
N LYS A 42 8.18 30.98 -0.87
CA LYS A 42 9.62 31.24 -1.10
C LYS A 42 9.98 32.73 -1.19
N GLY A 43 9.03 33.59 -1.55
CA GLY A 43 9.24 35.05 -1.57
C GLY A 43 9.57 35.66 -0.20
N SER A 44 9.25 34.97 0.90
CA SER A 44 9.42 35.45 2.28
C SER A 44 10.30 34.55 3.16
N TRP A 45 10.87 33.47 2.61
CA TRP A 45 11.56 32.45 3.41
C TRP A 45 13.07 32.67 3.44
N ASP A 46 13.63 32.78 4.64
CA ASP A 46 15.07 32.80 4.86
C ASP A 46 15.72 31.46 4.43
N SER A 47 16.94 31.54 3.91
CA SER A 47 17.68 30.47 3.26
C SER A 47 17.80 29.18 4.11
N GLY A 48 17.86 29.29 5.44
CA GLY A 48 17.93 28.14 6.35
C GLY A 48 16.62 27.33 6.46
N ALA A 49 15.46 27.99 6.38
CA ALA A 49 14.16 27.31 6.44
C ALA A 49 13.91 26.49 5.17
N SER A 50 14.38 26.98 4.01
CA SER A 50 14.29 26.24 2.75
C SER A 50 15.07 24.93 2.77
N VAL A 51 16.24 24.89 3.42
CA VAL A 51 17.07 23.68 3.50
C VAL A 51 16.42 22.62 4.40
N SER A 52 15.99 23.00 5.59
CA SER A 52 15.33 22.08 6.53
C SER A 52 14.00 21.53 5.97
N TYR A 53 13.25 22.35 5.23
CA TYR A 53 12.08 21.89 4.50
C TYR A 53 12.45 20.88 3.42
N GLN A 54 13.46 21.17 2.60
CA GLN A 54 13.89 20.28 1.52
C GLN A 54 14.33 18.90 2.05
N GLU A 55 15.04 18.87 3.17
CA GLU A 55 15.42 17.63 3.86
C GLU A 55 14.19 16.85 4.34
N SER A 56 13.24 17.54 4.99
CA SER A 56 11.99 16.94 5.46
C SER A 56 11.17 16.37 4.30
N GLN A 57 11.12 17.10 3.18
CA GLN A 57 10.43 16.68 1.97
C GLN A 57 11.07 15.45 1.34
N ASN A 58 12.40 15.41 1.24
CA ASN A 58 13.13 14.26 0.72
C ASN A 58 12.93 13.02 1.60
N ASN A 59 12.92 13.19 2.92
CA ASN A 59 12.63 12.09 3.85
C ASN A 59 11.18 11.60 3.72
N TRP A 60 10.22 12.51 3.57
CA TRP A 60 8.82 12.15 3.29
C TRP A 60 8.73 11.34 1.99
N ASP A 61 9.34 11.82 0.90
CA ASP A 61 9.27 11.19 -0.43
C ASP A 61 9.85 9.76 -0.36
N ARG A 62 10.96 9.58 0.37
CA ARG A 62 11.57 8.25 0.62
C ARG A 62 10.64 7.31 1.37
N VAL A 63 10.12 7.73 2.53
CA VAL A 63 9.26 6.89 3.38
C VAL A 63 7.95 6.55 2.65
N PHE A 64 7.43 7.50 1.87
CA PHE A 64 6.26 7.28 1.03
C PHE A 64 6.48 6.19 -0.01
N MET A 65 7.62 6.24 -0.71
CA MET A 65 8.00 5.21 -1.69
C MET A 65 8.17 3.83 -1.04
N GLU A 66 8.89 3.75 0.08
CA GLU A 66 9.09 2.49 0.83
C GLU A 66 7.75 1.88 1.25
N ALA A 67 6.84 2.69 1.80
CA ALA A 67 5.54 2.21 2.23
C ALA A 67 4.66 1.78 1.04
N ARG A 68 4.77 2.45 -0.11
CA ARG A 68 4.09 2.02 -1.35
C ARG A 68 4.61 0.68 -1.86
N GLU A 69 5.92 0.44 -1.80
CA GLU A 69 6.50 -0.84 -2.19
C GLU A 69 6.04 -1.98 -1.28
N GLN A 70 6.02 -1.75 0.04
CA GLN A 70 5.51 -2.73 1.00
C GLN A 70 4.04 -3.08 0.73
N LEU A 71 3.22 -2.06 0.43
CA LEU A 71 1.81 -2.26 0.09
C LEU A 71 1.59 -3.06 -1.19
N LEU A 72 2.38 -2.78 -2.24
CA LEU A 72 2.36 -3.57 -3.47
C LEU A 72 2.81 -5.01 -3.22
N GLY A 73 3.80 -5.20 -2.34
CA GLY A 73 4.26 -6.52 -1.90
C GLY A 73 3.17 -7.30 -1.18
N LEU A 74 2.46 -6.66 -0.25
CA LEU A 74 1.33 -7.25 0.47
C LEU A 74 0.19 -7.61 -0.50
N GLY A 75 -0.18 -6.72 -1.42
CA GLY A 75 -1.21 -6.98 -2.43
C GLY A 75 -0.88 -8.18 -3.32
N LYS A 76 0.37 -8.28 -3.80
CA LYS A 76 0.84 -9.43 -4.58
C LYS A 76 0.84 -10.73 -3.78
N GLY A 77 1.33 -10.69 -2.54
CA GLY A 77 1.37 -11.87 -1.67
C GLY A 77 -0.02 -12.44 -1.40
N VAL A 78 -1.01 -11.56 -1.18
CA VAL A 78 -2.40 -11.94 -0.94
C VAL A 78 -3.05 -12.50 -2.20
N GLY A 79 -2.81 -11.88 -3.37
CA GLY A 79 -3.29 -12.39 -4.66
C GLY A 79 -2.76 -13.80 -4.95
N ASN A 80 -1.44 -13.99 -4.82
CA ASN A 80 -0.79 -15.28 -5.06
C ASN A 80 -1.32 -16.37 -4.12
N ALA A 81 -1.56 -16.03 -2.84
CA ALA A 81 -2.14 -16.97 -1.87
C ALA A 81 -3.57 -17.38 -2.26
N GLY A 82 -4.39 -16.44 -2.72
CA GLY A 82 -5.75 -16.72 -3.18
C GLY A 82 -5.80 -17.63 -4.40
N ASP A 83 -4.90 -17.43 -5.38
CA ASP A 83 -4.84 -18.25 -6.59
C ASP A 83 -4.34 -19.68 -6.30
N LEU A 84 -3.29 -19.81 -5.50
CA LEU A 84 -2.76 -21.12 -5.08
C LEU A 84 -3.82 -21.95 -4.35
N MET A 85 -4.62 -21.31 -3.50
CA MET A 85 -5.66 -21.97 -2.71
C MET A 85 -6.84 -22.39 -3.58
N ARG A 86 -7.28 -21.54 -4.54
CA ARG A 86 -8.30 -21.91 -5.52
C ARG A 86 -7.88 -23.12 -6.37
N GLU A 87 -6.61 -23.17 -6.78
CA GLU A 87 -6.07 -24.32 -7.50
C GLU A 87 -6.07 -25.59 -6.64
N THR A 88 -5.66 -25.45 -5.38
CA THR A 88 -5.62 -26.56 -4.41
C THR A 88 -7.00 -27.12 -4.12
N ASP A 89 -7.98 -26.27 -3.81
CA ASP A 89 -9.38 -26.67 -3.59
C ASP A 89 -9.98 -27.34 -4.83
N THR A 90 -9.71 -26.81 -6.02
CA THR A 90 -10.19 -27.40 -7.27
C THR A 90 -9.58 -28.78 -7.50
N ARG A 91 -8.29 -28.98 -7.20
CA ARG A 91 -7.63 -30.30 -7.29
C ARG A 91 -8.21 -31.29 -6.29
N ILE A 92 -8.39 -30.87 -5.04
CA ILE A 92 -8.94 -31.71 -3.98
C ILE A 92 -10.39 -32.09 -4.28
N GLY A 93 -11.21 -31.13 -4.71
CA GLY A 93 -12.59 -31.37 -5.11
C GLY A 93 -12.75 -32.37 -6.26
N ARG A 94 -11.82 -32.37 -7.23
CA ARG A 94 -11.76 -33.39 -8.30
C ARG A 94 -11.35 -34.78 -7.80
N MET A 95 -10.50 -34.86 -6.77
CA MET A 95 -10.09 -36.14 -6.18
C MET A 95 -11.21 -36.79 -5.35
N TYR A 96 -12.09 -36.01 -4.75
CA TYR A 96 -13.22 -36.53 -3.96
C TYR A 96 -14.50 -36.76 -4.78
N SER A 97 -14.56 -36.29 -6.02
CA SER A 97 -15.69 -36.53 -6.94
C SER A 97 -15.46 -37.68 -7.93
N ALA A 98 -14.35 -38.41 -7.79
CA ALA A 98 -14.02 -39.65 -8.50
C ALA A 98 -14.12 -40.84 -7.54
#